data_AF-A0A3A6S0G8-F1
#
_entry.id   AF-A0A3A6S0G8-F1
#
_cell.length_a   1.000
_cell.length_b   1.000
_cell.length_c   1.000
_cell.angle_alpha   90.00
_cell.angle_beta   90.00
_cell.angle_gamma   90.00
#
_symmetry.space_group_name_H-M   'P 1'
#
loop_
_entity.id
_entity.type
_entity.pdbx_description
1 polymer ?
#
loop_
_entity_poly.entity_id
_entity_poly.type
_entity_poly.pdbx_seq_one_letter_code
_entity_poly.pdbx_strand_id
1 'polypeptide(L)'
;MNMRIKETPGAGARWTRGLAVAAMALTLAACGITDRASKRVDDTWAGDMLFGDKEKVILTADGGNQLNPDESGKPLSVVIRVYQLTALERFASIDADSLWDDPKAALGNTLIDSQEITLLPGMGQIDQWPLNKAASYVGIAAFFRSEEKSRWKVAFDANSLRKDGIWFSSDGLRVLVDNNQVLAVRGNDVLNKPPTEAQLARTNTMPQDPANPTLTQKVQDGLVQKAQDTAVNSAQKTAQSKFDSLLEGVHE
;
A
#
# COMPACT_ATOMS: atom_id res chain seq x y z
N MET A 1 -29.02 75.82 71.61
CA MET A 1 -27.69 76.45 71.56
C MET A 1 -26.68 75.38 71.13
N ASN A 2 -26.02 75.58 69.99
CA ASN A 2 -25.02 74.66 69.43
C ASN A 2 -23.75 74.63 70.29
N MET A 3 -23.14 73.45 70.46
CA MET A 3 -21.69 73.35 70.23
C MET A 3 -21.29 71.94 69.77
N ARG A 4 -20.62 71.95 68.62
CA ARG A 4 -20.12 70.85 67.80
C ARG A 4 -18.77 70.37 68.36
N ILE A 5 -18.55 69.07 68.52
CA ILE A 5 -17.24 68.51 68.88
C ILE A 5 -16.79 67.47 67.84
N LYS A 6 -15.68 67.84 67.18
CA LYS A 6 -14.52 67.10 66.63
C LYS A 6 -14.66 65.99 65.58
N GLU A 7 -13.77 66.12 64.59
CA GLU A 7 -13.44 65.20 63.50
C GLU A 7 -12.56 64.00 63.93
N THR A 8 -12.77 62.86 63.23
CA THR A 8 -11.90 61.76 62.66
C THR A 8 -10.61 61.31 63.39
N PRO A 9 -9.98 60.10 63.14
CA PRO A 9 -9.99 59.17 61.99
C PRO A 9 -10.13 57.68 62.43
N GLY A 10 -10.02 56.61 61.63
CA GLY A 10 -9.70 56.38 60.23
C GLY A 10 -9.96 54.89 59.96
N ALA A 11 -10.52 54.59 58.80
CA ALA A 11 -10.78 53.24 58.33
C ALA A 11 -9.50 52.62 57.78
N GLY A 12 -9.20 51.38 58.17
CA GLY A 12 -8.15 50.59 57.54
C GLY A 12 -7.80 49.33 58.31
N ALA A 13 -7.52 48.25 57.58
CA ALA A 13 -6.72 47.10 58.03
C ALA A 13 -7.38 45.95 58.81
N ARG A 14 -8.62 45.54 58.49
CA ARG A 14 -9.11 44.20 58.94
C ARG A 14 -9.73 43.29 57.88
N TRP A 15 -10.02 43.79 56.67
CA TRP A 15 -10.72 43.02 55.63
C TRP A 15 -9.80 42.38 54.57
N THR A 16 -8.48 42.62 54.62
CA THR A 16 -7.54 42.09 53.63
C THR A 16 -6.97 40.71 53.99
N ARG A 17 -7.15 40.23 55.22
CA ARG A 17 -6.57 38.94 55.65
C ARG A 17 -7.49 37.73 55.42
N GLY A 18 -8.80 37.94 55.22
CA GLY A 18 -9.75 36.85 54.94
C GLY A 18 -9.75 36.38 53.48
N LEU A 19 -9.54 37.30 52.54
CA LEU A 19 -9.58 37.01 51.10
C LEU A 19 -8.34 36.25 50.59
N ALA A 20 -7.18 36.40 51.24
CA ALA A 20 -5.95 35.73 50.81
C ALA A 20 -5.95 34.21 51.08
N VAL A 21 -6.65 33.73 52.11
CA VAL A 21 -6.67 32.29 52.46
C VAL A 21 -7.66 31.51 51.58
N ALA A 22 -8.76 32.11 51.17
CA ALA A 22 -9.73 31.46 50.28
C ALA A 22 -9.22 31.32 48.83
N ALA A 23 -8.37 32.24 48.36
CA ALA A 23 -7.78 32.18 47.02
C ALA A 23 -6.65 31.15 46.88
N MET A 24 -6.00 30.75 47.99
CA MET A 24 -4.86 29.81 47.97
C MET A 24 -5.28 28.34 48.12
N ALA A 25 -6.50 28.06 48.56
CA ALA A 25 -7.04 26.70 48.64
C ALA A 25 -7.63 26.19 47.30
N LEU A 26 -7.85 27.07 46.32
CA LEU A 26 -8.43 26.72 45.01
C LEU A 26 -7.40 26.32 43.96
N THR A 27 -6.09 26.53 44.19
CA THR A 27 -5.05 26.24 43.18
C THR A 27 -4.45 24.84 43.27
N LEU A 28 -4.66 24.10 44.38
CA LEU A 28 -4.06 22.79 44.61
C LEU A 28 -4.92 21.59 44.14
N ALA A 29 -6.16 21.81 43.69
CA ALA A 29 -7.04 20.76 43.17
C ALA A 29 -7.02 20.61 41.63
N ALA A 30 -6.15 21.36 40.93
CA ALA A 30 -6.20 21.46 39.47
C ALA A 30 -5.31 20.46 38.70
N CYS A 31 -4.37 19.76 39.34
CA CYS A 31 -3.45 18.86 38.63
C CYS A 31 -3.98 17.42 38.40
N GLY A 32 -5.20 17.08 38.85
CA GLY A 32 -5.71 15.68 38.80
C GLY A 32 -6.89 15.42 37.87
N ILE A 33 -7.51 16.45 37.28
CA ILE A 33 -8.77 16.31 36.52
C ILE A 33 -8.52 16.23 35.00
N THR A 34 -7.36 16.69 34.52
CA THR A 34 -7.03 16.73 33.09
C THR A 34 -6.86 15.35 32.48
N ASP A 35 -6.32 14.37 33.21
CA ASP A 35 -6.13 13.00 32.71
C ASP A 35 -7.43 12.19 32.57
N ARG A 36 -8.48 12.50 33.33
CA ARG A 36 -9.77 11.77 33.30
C ARG A 36 -10.82 12.40 32.41
N ALA A 37 -10.71 13.69 32.10
CA ALA A 37 -11.62 14.36 31.17
C ALA A 37 -11.29 14.03 29.71
N SER A 38 -10.00 13.94 29.36
CA SER A 38 -9.55 13.59 28.00
C SER A 38 -10.11 12.26 27.52
N LYS A 39 -10.04 11.22 28.37
CA LYS A 39 -10.54 9.88 28.02
C LYS A 39 -12.06 9.78 27.82
N ARG A 40 -12.85 10.80 28.20
CA ARG A 40 -14.30 10.81 27.99
C ARG A 40 -14.74 11.57 26.74
N VAL A 41 -13.90 12.46 26.22
CA VAL A 41 -14.21 13.23 25.01
C VAL A 41 -13.80 12.49 23.74
N ASP A 42 -12.81 11.59 23.83
CA ASP A 42 -12.31 10.80 22.70
C ASP A 42 -13.36 9.81 22.13
N ASP A 43 -14.28 9.31 22.97
CA ASP A 43 -15.32 8.35 22.58
C ASP A 43 -16.62 9.01 22.07
N THR A 44 -16.68 10.34 22.04
CA THR A 44 -17.86 11.09 21.57
C THR A 44 -17.68 11.51 20.11
N TRP A 45 -18.77 11.59 19.34
CA TRP A 45 -18.77 12.09 17.95
C TRP A 45 -18.04 13.44 17.77
N ALA A 46 -18.03 14.29 18.81
CA ALA A 46 -17.28 15.54 18.85
C ALA A 46 -15.76 15.36 18.97
N GLY A 47 -15.26 14.33 19.66
CA GLY A 47 -13.83 14.01 19.74
C GLY A 47 -13.29 13.45 18.43
N ASP A 48 -14.07 12.61 17.76
CA ASP A 48 -13.75 12.07 16.43
C ASP A 48 -13.69 13.17 15.35
N MET A 49 -14.56 14.19 15.44
CA MET A 49 -14.61 15.29 14.48
C MET A 49 -13.53 16.36 14.72
N LEU A 50 -13.07 16.54 15.97
CA LEU A 50 -12.11 17.59 16.35
C LEU A 50 -10.66 17.10 16.46
N PHE A 51 -10.44 15.81 16.74
CA PHE A 51 -9.11 15.21 16.96
C PHE A 51 -8.93 13.84 16.27
N GLY A 52 -9.88 13.45 15.41
CA GLY A 52 -9.84 12.17 14.69
C GLY A 52 -8.85 12.16 13.53
N ASP A 53 -7.56 12.26 13.82
CA ASP A 53 -6.49 11.69 12.98
C ASP A 53 -6.50 10.16 13.09
N LYS A 54 -7.68 9.54 13.00
CA LYS A 54 -7.77 8.10 12.81
C LYS A 54 -7.26 7.87 11.40
N GLU A 55 -6.04 7.35 11.31
CA GLU A 55 -5.48 6.77 10.09
C GLU A 55 -6.59 5.96 9.41
N LYS A 56 -6.75 6.11 8.10
CA LYS A 56 -7.81 5.45 7.35
C LYS A 56 -7.19 4.55 6.30
N VAL A 57 -7.79 3.41 6.10
CA VAL A 57 -7.58 2.67 4.85
C VAL A 57 -8.53 3.29 3.83
N ILE A 58 -7.98 3.86 2.77
CA ILE A 58 -8.73 4.33 1.60
C ILE A 58 -8.41 3.33 0.49
N LEU A 59 -9.40 2.58 0.04
CA LEU A 59 -9.25 1.60 -1.03
C LEU A 59 -10.04 2.08 -2.26
N THR A 60 -9.34 2.26 -3.37
CA THR A 60 -9.97 2.31 -4.70
C THR A 60 -9.92 0.91 -5.32
N ALA A 61 -11.08 0.31 -5.57
CA ALA A 61 -11.18 -0.98 -6.25
C ALA A 61 -11.78 -0.77 -7.64
N ASP A 62 -11.00 -1.05 -8.69
CA ASP A 62 -11.42 -0.93 -10.08
C ASP A 62 -11.73 -2.32 -10.64
N GLY A 63 -12.97 -2.54 -11.09
CA GLY A 63 -13.42 -3.77 -11.74
C GLY A 63 -13.21 -3.69 -13.24
N GLY A 64 -12.42 -4.61 -13.79
CA GLY A 64 -12.20 -4.73 -15.22
C GLY A 64 -13.44 -5.21 -15.97
N ASN A 65 -13.44 -5.03 -17.29
CA ASN A 65 -14.57 -5.43 -18.14
C ASN A 65 -14.71 -6.94 -18.29
N GLN A 66 -13.68 -7.71 -17.92
CA GLN A 66 -13.68 -9.17 -17.96
C GLN A 66 -13.60 -9.76 -16.56
N LEU A 67 -14.09 -9.03 -15.54
CA LEU A 67 -14.09 -9.47 -14.15
C LEU A 67 -14.84 -10.79 -13.96
N ASN A 68 -14.21 -11.73 -13.24
CA ASN A 68 -14.77 -12.99 -12.74
C ASN A 68 -15.67 -13.71 -13.77
N PRO A 69 -15.16 -14.06 -14.96
CA PRO A 69 -16.00 -14.58 -16.03
C PRO A 69 -16.51 -16.00 -15.72
N ASP A 70 -17.71 -16.31 -16.20
CA ASP A 70 -18.22 -17.70 -16.19
C ASP A 70 -17.60 -18.56 -17.31
N GLU A 71 -18.03 -19.82 -17.41
CA GLU A 71 -17.59 -20.75 -18.47
C GLU A 71 -17.87 -20.25 -19.90
N SER A 72 -18.84 -19.34 -20.06
CA SER A 72 -19.17 -18.72 -21.34
C SER A 72 -18.39 -17.41 -21.61
N GLY A 73 -17.53 -17.00 -20.67
CA GLY A 73 -16.78 -15.74 -20.73
C GLY A 73 -17.59 -14.52 -20.29
N LYS A 74 -18.81 -14.69 -19.75
CA LYS A 74 -19.63 -13.58 -19.31
C LYS A 74 -19.08 -13.00 -18.01
N PRO A 75 -18.77 -11.69 -17.93
CA PRO A 75 -18.26 -11.07 -16.72
C PRO A 75 -19.30 -11.10 -15.58
N LEU A 76 -18.85 -11.38 -14.35
CA LEU A 76 -19.67 -11.40 -13.14
C LEU A 76 -19.07 -10.53 -12.05
N SER A 77 -19.89 -10.16 -11.06
CA SER A 77 -19.41 -9.51 -9.85
C SER A 77 -18.47 -10.42 -9.06
N VAL A 78 -17.60 -9.81 -8.25
CA VAL A 78 -16.74 -10.53 -7.30
C VAL A 78 -16.90 -9.94 -5.91
N VAL A 79 -16.81 -10.78 -4.89
CA VAL A 79 -16.72 -10.33 -3.49
C VAL A 79 -15.26 -10.13 -3.14
N ILE A 80 -14.95 -8.99 -2.55
CA ILE A 80 -13.62 -8.66 -2.04
C ILE A 80 -13.74 -8.51 -0.53
N ARG A 81 -12.85 -9.16 0.21
CA ARG A 81 -12.67 -8.91 1.65
C ARG A 81 -11.33 -8.26 1.91
N VAL A 82 -11.38 -7.19 2.71
CA VAL A 82 -10.21 -6.51 3.21
C VAL A 82 -10.02 -6.89 4.67
N TYR A 83 -8.83 -7.34 5.01
CA TYR A 83 -8.45 -7.76 6.35
C TYR A 83 -7.39 -6.82 6.92
N GLN A 84 -7.60 -6.35 8.14
CA GLN A 84 -6.55 -5.71 8.93
C GLN A 84 -5.89 -6.78 9.80
N LEU A 85 -4.58 -6.89 9.69
CA LEU A 85 -3.83 -8.02 10.25
C LEU A 85 -2.69 -7.53 11.14
N THR A 86 -2.45 -8.22 12.25
CA THR A 86 -1.24 -8.01 13.08
C THR A 86 0.01 -8.64 12.45
N ALA A 87 -0.17 -9.72 11.69
CA ALA A 87 0.91 -10.51 11.07
C ALA A 87 0.44 -11.14 9.74
N LEU A 88 1.36 -11.42 8.82
CA LEU A 88 1.06 -11.76 7.42
C LEU A 88 1.08 -13.27 7.12
N GLU A 89 1.78 -14.06 7.93
CA GLU A 89 2.18 -15.44 7.62
C GLU A 89 0.99 -16.37 7.35
N ARG A 90 -0.07 -16.26 8.16
CA ARG A 90 -1.30 -17.05 7.97
C ARG A 90 -2.06 -16.62 6.72
N PHE A 91 -2.20 -15.32 6.51
CA PHE A 91 -2.85 -14.79 5.31
C PHE A 91 -2.10 -15.17 4.03
N ALA A 92 -0.76 -15.21 4.07
CA ALA A 92 0.05 -15.63 2.93
C ALA A 92 -0.13 -17.12 2.58
N SER A 93 -0.22 -17.99 3.58
CA SER A 93 -0.25 -19.46 3.40
C SER A 93 -1.63 -20.06 3.20
N ILE A 94 -2.70 -19.39 3.63
CA ILE A 94 -4.06 -19.93 3.56
C ILE A 94 -4.63 -19.96 2.13
N ASP A 95 -5.44 -20.96 1.84
CA ASP A 95 -6.26 -21.08 0.63
C ASP A 95 -7.52 -20.19 0.69
N ALA A 96 -8.15 -19.97 -0.47
CA ALA A 96 -9.29 -19.08 -0.59
C ALA A 96 -10.55 -19.66 0.05
N ASP A 97 -10.81 -20.97 -0.11
CA ASP A 97 -11.97 -21.66 0.48
C ASP A 97 -11.97 -21.54 2.01
N SER A 98 -10.86 -21.85 2.68
CA SER A 98 -10.74 -21.74 4.14
C SER A 98 -10.91 -20.30 4.63
N LEU A 99 -10.37 -19.32 3.88
CA LEU A 99 -10.53 -17.90 4.22
C LEU A 99 -11.95 -17.38 3.96
N TRP A 100 -12.66 -17.97 2.98
CA TRP A 100 -14.04 -17.64 2.66
C TRP A 100 -15.01 -18.16 3.73
N ASP A 101 -14.85 -19.42 4.14
CA ASP A 101 -15.76 -20.13 5.06
C ASP A 101 -15.71 -19.55 6.48
N ASP A 102 -14.53 -19.52 7.10
CA ASP A 102 -14.35 -18.94 8.43
C ASP A 102 -13.03 -18.15 8.53
N PRO A 103 -13.05 -16.83 8.23
CA PRO A 103 -11.85 -16.00 8.31
C PRO A 103 -11.28 -15.90 9.73
N LYS A 104 -12.10 -16.09 10.78
CA LYS A 104 -11.62 -16.05 12.18
C LYS A 104 -10.88 -17.32 12.54
N ALA A 105 -11.37 -18.49 12.13
CA ALA A 105 -10.64 -19.74 12.31
C ALA A 105 -9.35 -19.76 11.47
N ALA A 106 -9.45 -19.33 10.21
CA ALA A 106 -8.37 -19.23 9.22
C ALA A 106 -7.18 -18.37 9.70
N LEU A 107 -7.47 -17.15 10.16
CA LEU A 107 -6.44 -16.19 10.55
C LEU A 107 -6.18 -16.21 12.07
N GLY A 108 -7.14 -16.62 12.87
CA GLY A 108 -7.04 -16.67 14.33
C GLY A 108 -6.70 -15.30 14.93
N ASN A 109 -5.68 -15.28 15.79
CA ASN A 109 -5.24 -14.07 16.48
C ASN A 109 -4.54 -13.04 15.58
N THR A 110 -4.30 -13.34 14.31
CA THR A 110 -3.73 -12.35 13.39
C THR A 110 -4.78 -11.41 12.82
N LEU A 111 -6.06 -11.78 12.84
CA LEU A 111 -7.16 -10.97 12.35
C LEU A 111 -7.57 -9.92 13.39
N ILE A 112 -7.60 -8.65 12.97
CA ILE A 112 -8.07 -7.53 13.78
C ILE A 112 -9.48 -7.13 13.37
N ASP A 113 -9.67 -6.92 12.07
CA ASP A 113 -10.93 -6.47 11.49
C ASP A 113 -11.05 -6.96 10.03
N SER A 114 -12.29 -7.06 9.54
CA SER A 114 -12.60 -7.46 8.18
C SER A 114 -13.74 -6.65 7.60
N GLN A 115 -13.57 -6.15 6.38
CA GLN A 115 -14.61 -5.46 5.61
C GLN A 115 -14.90 -6.24 4.32
N GLU A 116 -16.16 -6.32 3.93
CA GLU A 116 -16.60 -7.00 2.70
C GLU A 116 -17.21 -5.99 1.73
N ILE A 117 -16.80 -6.04 0.48
CA ILE A 117 -17.31 -5.20 -0.61
C ILE A 117 -17.63 -6.07 -1.83
N THR A 118 -18.65 -5.68 -2.59
CA THR A 118 -18.97 -6.32 -3.88
C THR A 118 -18.51 -5.42 -5.00
N LEU A 119 -17.68 -5.93 -5.91
CA LEU A 119 -17.19 -5.20 -7.06
C LEU A 119 -17.87 -5.70 -8.34
N LEU A 120 -18.33 -4.76 -9.17
CA LEU A 120 -19.04 -5.04 -10.42
C LEU A 120 -18.12 -4.86 -11.63
N PRO A 121 -18.33 -5.62 -12.72
CA PRO A 121 -17.54 -5.47 -13.94
C PRO A 121 -17.62 -4.06 -14.53
N GLY A 122 -16.47 -3.52 -14.93
CA GLY A 122 -16.37 -2.18 -15.53
C GLY A 122 -16.61 -1.01 -14.57
N MET A 123 -16.78 -1.26 -13.27
CA MET A 123 -17.04 -0.21 -12.28
C MET A 123 -15.87 -0.05 -11.31
N GLY A 124 -15.55 1.19 -10.97
CA GLY A 124 -14.66 1.53 -9.87
C GLY A 124 -15.44 2.02 -8.65
N GLN A 125 -14.98 1.68 -7.45
CA GLN A 125 -15.53 2.18 -6.20
C GLN A 125 -14.42 2.59 -5.22
N ILE A 126 -14.75 3.53 -4.35
CA ILE A 126 -13.84 4.03 -3.32
C ILE A 126 -14.51 3.82 -1.97
N ASP A 127 -13.86 3.04 -1.12
CA ASP A 127 -14.31 2.76 0.22
C ASP A 127 -13.25 3.21 1.23
N GLN A 128 -13.72 3.59 2.42
CA GLN A 128 -12.84 4.04 3.49
C GLN A 128 -13.31 3.57 4.86
N TRP A 129 -12.37 3.13 5.68
CA TRP A 129 -12.62 2.71 7.06
C TRP A 129 -11.44 3.09 7.96
N PRO A 130 -11.67 3.15 9.29
CA PRO A 130 -10.58 3.37 10.25
C PRO A 130 -9.52 2.27 10.16
N LEU A 131 -8.26 2.66 10.06
CA LEU A 131 -7.11 1.78 10.23
C LEU A 131 -6.87 1.59 11.73
N ASN A 132 -6.86 0.34 12.16
CA ASN A 132 -6.55 0.00 13.53
C ASN A 132 -5.07 0.24 13.80
N LYS A 133 -4.75 0.85 14.95
CA LYS A 133 -3.36 1.13 15.37
C LYS A 133 -2.53 -0.15 15.53
N ALA A 134 -3.15 -1.28 15.82
CA ALA A 134 -2.49 -2.57 15.96
C ALA A 134 -2.27 -3.29 14.61
N ALA A 135 -2.81 -2.78 13.50
CA ALA A 135 -2.63 -3.39 12.19
C ALA A 135 -1.21 -3.18 11.68
N SER A 136 -0.51 -4.26 11.35
CA SER A 136 0.78 -4.19 10.66
C SER A 136 0.62 -4.36 9.16
N TYR A 137 -0.45 -5.04 8.73
CA TYR A 137 -0.74 -5.32 7.33
C TYR A 137 -2.21 -5.11 6.99
N VAL A 138 -2.45 -4.78 5.73
CA VAL A 138 -3.78 -4.79 5.10
C VAL A 138 -3.78 -5.82 3.97
N GLY A 139 -4.50 -6.93 4.17
CA GLY A 139 -4.70 -7.97 3.15
C GLY A 139 -5.97 -7.71 2.36
N ILE A 140 -5.94 -7.94 1.05
CA ILE A 140 -7.11 -7.86 0.17
C ILE A 140 -7.22 -9.19 -0.56
N ALA A 141 -8.37 -9.84 -0.44
CA ALA A 141 -8.69 -11.09 -1.12
C ALA A 141 -9.96 -10.93 -1.96
N ALA A 142 -9.90 -11.29 -3.24
CA ALA A 142 -11.07 -11.40 -4.11
C ALA A 142 -11.42 -12.87 -4.30
N PHE A 143 -12.68 -13.22 -4.06
CA PHE A 143 -13.17 -14.59 -4.13
C PHE A 143 -13.79 -14.83 -5.50
N PHE A 144 -12.96 -15.32 -6.41
CA PHE A 144 -13.36 -15.66 -7.78
C PHE A 144 -14.13 -16.98 -7.82
N ARG A 145 -14.91 -17.17 -8.90
CA ARG A 145 -15.62 -18.43 -9.15
C ARG A 145 -14.67 -19.57 -9.52
N SER A 146 -13.54 -19.25 -10.15
CA SER A 146 -12.51 -20.20 -10.57
C SER A 146 -11.14 -19.74 -10.10
N GLU A 147 -10.44 -20.63 -9.40
CA GLU A 147 -9.10 -20.37 -8.87
C GLU A 147 -7.97 -20.78 -9.82
N GLU A 148 -8.30 -21.33 -11.00
CA GLU A 148 -7.29 -21.82 -11.93
C GLU A 148 -6.36 -20.68 -12.38
N LYS A 149 -5.08 -20.75 -11.95
CA LYS A 149 -4.05 -19.71 -12.19
C LYS A 149 -4.47 -18.32 -11.68
N SER A 150 -5.32 -18.28 -10.65
CA SER A 150 -5.80 -17.03 -10.06
C SER A 150 -4.75 -16.41 -9.12
N ARG A 151 -4.62 -15.08 -9.21
CA ARG A 151 -3.96 -14.28 -8.18
C ARG A 151 -5.06 -13.62 -7.36
N TRP A 152 -5.57 -14.34 -6.38
CA TRP A 152 -6.77 -13.94 -5.65
C TRP A 152 -6.51 -13.02 -4.46
N LYS A 153 -5.25 -12.81 -4.05
CA LYS A 153 -4.90 -11.93 -2.92
C LYS A 153 -3.65 -11.09 -3.15
N VAL A 154 -3.64 -9.94 -2.47
CA VAL A 154 -2.51 -9.00 -2.33
C VAL A 154 -2.46 -8.52 -0.89
N ALA A 155 -1.31 -8.03 -0.41
CA ALA A 155 -1.23 -7.39 0.90
C ALA A 155 -0.32 -6.18 0.89
N PHE A 156 -0.56 -5.25 1.81
CA PHE A 156 0.19 -4.00 1.92
C PHE A 156 0.65 -3.79 3.36
N ASP A 157 1.77 -3.09 3.51
CA ASP A 157 2.23 -2.63 4.83
C ASP A 157 1.29 -1.52 5.34
N ALA A 158 0.73 -1.70 6.54
CA ALA A 158 -0.22 -0.75 7.11
C ALA A 158 0.44 0.60 7.43
N ASN A 159 1.74 0.63 7.73
CA ASN A 159 2.47 1.88 8.00
C ASN A 159 2.53 2.77 6.75
N SER A 160 2.51 2.19 5.54
CA SER A 160 2.42 2.99 4.31
C SER A 160 1.13 3.79 4.18
N LEU A 161 0.09 3.45 4.96
CA LEU A 161 -1.20 4.15 5.01
C LEU A 161 -1.29 5.13 6.20
N ARG A 162 -0.33 5.05 7.12
CA ARG A 162 -0.21 5.98 8.24
C ARG A 162 0.45 7.26 7.73
N LYS A 163 -0.16 8.40 7.98
CA LYS A 163 0.38 9.69 7.52
C LYS A 163 1.67 10.00 8.29
N ASP A 164 2.74 10.34 7.58
CA ASP A 164 3.98 10.87 8.18
C ASP A 164 4.00 12.41 8.30
N GLY A 165 2.89 13.12 8.10
CA GLY A 165 2.83 14.55 8.40
C GLY A 165 1.71 15.33 7.74
N ILE A 166 1.54 16.58 8.21
CA ILE A 166 0.46 17.53 7.89
C ILE A 166 0.32 17.86 6.39
N TRP A 167 1.29 17.47 5.55
CA TRP A 167 1.37 17.88 4.13
C TRP A 167 1.07 16.77 3.11
N PHE A 168 0.94 15.51 3.54
CA PHE A 168 0.68 14.39 2.62
C PHE A 168 -0.55 13.60 3.07
N SER A 169 -1.64 13.69 2.31
CA SER A 169 -2.69 12.69 2.38
C SER A 169 -2.12 11.37 1.85
N SER A 170 -2.26 10.28 2.59
CA SER A 170 -2.02 8.95 2.05
C SER A 170 -2.88 8.78 0.79
N ASP A 171 -2.27 8.56 -0.37
CA ASP A 171 -2.97 8.40 -1.67
C ASP A 171 -3.86 7.14 -1.75
N GLY A 172 -3.97 6.41 -0.64
CA GLY A 172 -4.72 5.19 -0.49
C GLY A 172 -4.12 4.02 -1.26
N LEU A 173 -4.79 2.88 -1.16
CA LEU A 173 -4.54 1.70 -1.97
C LEU A 173 -5.39 1.78 -3.24
N ARG A 174 -4.86 1.28 -4.35
CA ARG A 174 -5.66 1.03 -5.56
C ARG A 174 -5.39 -0.37 -6.07
N VAL A 175 -6.47 -1.12 -6.25
CA VAL A 175 -6.42 -2.46 -6.84
C VAL A 175 -7.25 -2.50 -8.12
N LEU A 176 -6.72 -3.16 -9.14
CA LEU A 176 -7.46 -3.55 -10.33
C LEU A 176 -7.80 -5.04 -10.18
N VAL A 177 -9.08 -5.35 -10.33
CA VAL A 177 -9.55 -6.74 -10.35
C VAL A 177 -10.10 -7.01 -11.74
N ASP A 178 -9.47 -7.93 -12.47
CA ASP A 178 -9.88 -8.28 -13.83
C ASP A 178 -9.58 -9.75 -14.11
N ASN A 179 -10.40 -10.39 -14.94
CA ASN A 179 -10.44 -11.84 -15.07
C ASN A 179 -10.55 -12.49 -13.68
N ASN A 180 -9.62 -13.38 -13.33
CA ASN A 180 -9.52 -14.01 -12.02
C ASN A 180 -8.28 -13.53 -11.25
N GLN A 181 -7.92 -12.24 -11.35
CA GLN A 181 -6.72 -11.71 -10.70
C GLN A 181 -6.97 -10.35 -10.03
N VAL A 182 -6.29 -10.15 -8.90
CA VAL A 182 -6.18 -8.88 -8.18
C VAL A 182 -4.76 -8.35 -8.36
N LEU A 183 -4.65 -7.10 -8.83
CA LEU A 183 -3.39 -6.42 -9.07
C LEU A 183 -3.31 -5.15 -8.26
N ALA A 184 -2.23 -4.97 -7.51
CA ALA A 184 -1.91 -3.73 -6.85
C ALA A 184 -1.47 -2.68 -7.90
N VAL A 185 -2.32 -1.69 -8.16
CA VAL A 185 -2.01 -0.55 -9.03
C VAL A 185 -1.31 0.54 -8.24
N ARG A 186 -1.71 0.73 -6.98
CA ARG A 186 -1.06 1.64 -6.03
C ARG A 186 -0.84 0.94 -4.69
N GLY A 187 0.34 1.16 -4.12
CA GLY A 187 0.83 0.46 -2.93
C GLY A 187 1.83 -0.63 -3.31
N ASN A 188 2.69 -0.99 -2.37
CA ASN A 188 3.67 -2.06 -2.55
C ASN A 188 3.07 -3.40 -2.07
N ASP A 189 2.81 -4.34 -2.99
CA ASP A 189 2.34 -5.67 -2.61
C ASP A 189 3.46 -6.47 -1.93
N VAL A 190 3.29 -6.74 -0.64
CA VAL A 190 4.27 -7.46 0.19
C VAL A 190 4.16 -8.97 0.05
N LEU A 191 3.07 -9.51 -0.52
CA LEU A 191 2.96 -10.96 -0.78
C LEU A 191 3.81 -11.40 -1.97
N ASN A 192 3.89 -10.55 -2.99
CA ASN A 192 4.53 -10.90 -4.26
C ASN A 192 5.59 -9.85 -4.61
N LYS A 193 6.77 -9.96 -3.99
CA LYS A 193 7.95 -9.21 -4.44
C LYS A 193 8.30 -9.70 -5.86
N PRO A 194 8.45 -8.83 -6.87
CA PRO A 194 8.95 -9.26 -8.17
C PRO A 194 10.29 -9.99 -7.96
N PRO A 195 10.58 -11.08 -8.71
CA PRO A 195 11.82 -11.82 -8.56
C PRO A 195 12.98 -10.82 -8.62
N THR A 196 13.78 -10.80 -7.55
CA THR A 196 14.91 -9.85 -7.45
C THR A 196 15.87 -10.14 -8.60
N GLU A 197 16.57 -9.13 -9.10
CA GLU A 197 17.56 -9.25 -10.18
C GLU A 197 18.57 -10.38 -9.93
N ALA A 198 18.92 -10.62 -8.65
CA ALA A 198 19.74 -11.74 -8.20
C ALA A 198 19.10 -13.13 -8.44
N GLN A 199 17.79 -13.24 -8.44
CA GLN A 199 17.02 -14.45 -8.70
C GLN A 199 16.86 -14.68 -10.20
N LEU A 200 16.67 -13.61 -10.98
CA LEU A 200 16.72 -13.65 -12.45
C LEU A 200 18.13 -14.03 -12.96
N ALA A 201 19.18 -13.54 -12.30
CA ALA A 201 20.56 -13.91 -12.58
C ALA A 201 20.87 -15.39 -12.24
N ARG A 202 20.20 -15.97 -11.22
CA ARG A 202 20.34 -17.39 -10.86
C ARG A 202 19.60 -18.32 -11.82
N THR A 203 18.43 -17.93 -12.31
CA THR A 203 17.70 -18.70 -13.32
C THR A 203 18.46 -18.75 -14.65
N ASN A 204 19.22 -17.70 -14.96
CA ASN A 204 20.10 -17.64 -16.13
C ASN A 204 21.45 -18.37 -15.95
N THR A 205 21.73 -18.97 -14.79
CA THR A 205 22.99 -19.69 -14.50
C THR A 205 22.81 -21.19 -14.17
N MET A 206 21.63 -21.77 -14.44
CA MET A 206 21.53 -23.23 -14.54
C MET A 206 22.43 -23.74 -15.69
N PRO A 207 23.15 -24.87 -15.55
CA PRO A 207 23.93 -25.43 -16.64
C PRO A 207 23.02 -25.70 -17.84
N GLN A 208 23.21 -24.94 -18.91
CA GLN A 208 22.50 -25.17 -20.16
C GLN A 208 22.96 -26.53 -20.70
N ASP A 209 22.01 -27.45 -20.87
CA ASP A 209 22.24 -28.66 -21.65
C ASP A 209 22.60 -28.24 -23.09
N PRO A 210 23.81 -28.55 -23.59
CA PRO A 210 24.28 -28.09 -24.90
C PRO A 210 23.45 -28.62 -26.08
N ALA A 211 22.48 -29.51 -25.84
CA ALA A 211 21.65 -30.10 -26.89
C ALA A 211 20.46 -29.24 -27.36
N ASN A 212 20.06 -28.18 -26.65
CA ASN A 212 18.86 -27.42 -27.07
C ASN A 212 18.88 -25.92 -26.69
N PRO A 213 19.46 -25.03 -27.54
CA PRO A 213 19.53 -23.60 -27.26
C PRO A 213 18.17 -22.91 -27.37
N THR A 214 17.90 -21.99 -26.44
CA THR A 214 16.66 -21.18 -26.39
C THR A 214 16.55 -20.21 -27.57
N LEU A 215 15.31 -19.83 -27.92
CA LEU A 215 15.01 -18.96 -29.07
C LEU A 215 15.77 -17.63 -29.05
N THR A 216 15.98 -17.06 -27.86
CA THR A 216 16.75 -15.82 -27.67
C THR A 216 18.22 -16.00 -28.10
N GLN A 217 18.83 -17.15 -27.77
CA GLN A 217 20.18 -17.51 -28.18
C GLN A 217 20.28 -17.69 -29.70
N LYS A 218 19.30 -18.37 -30.32
CA LYS A 218 19.25 -18.53 -31.79
C LYS A 218 19.13 -17.21 -32.54
N VAL A 219 18.39 -16.23 -31.99
CA VAL A 219 18.26 -14.90 -32.59
C VAL A 219 19.56 -14.11 -32.42
N GLN A 220 20.21 -14.17 -31.27
CA GLN A 220 21.52 -13.53 -31.04
C GLN A 220 22.58 -14.09 -32.00
N ASP A 221 22.69 -15.42 -32.08
CA ASP A 221 23.67 -16.09 -32.93
C ASP A 221 23.40 -15.82 -34.42
N GLY A 222 22.12 -15.79 -34.83
CA GLY A 222 21.74 -15.43 -36.19
C GLY A 222 22.09 -13.99 -36.57
N LEU A 223 22.04 -13.05 -35.62
CA LEU A 223 22.43 -11.66 -35.86
C LEU A 223 23.95 -11.49 -35.93
N VAL A 224 24.70 -12.21 -35.08
CA VAL A 224 26.18 -12.21 -35.10
C VAL A 224 26.69 -12.81 -36.41
N GLN A 225 26.10 -13.92 -36.84
CA GLN A 225 26.49 -14.58 -38.08
C GLN A 225 26.20 -13.69 -39.31
N LYS A 226 25.03 -13.04 -39.34
CA LYS A 226 24.69 -12.07 -40.39
C LYS A 226 25.63 -10.86 -40.44
N ALA A 227 26.10 -10.39 -39.28
CA ALA A 227 27.09 -9.31 -39.20
C ALA A 227 28.46 -9.76 -39.73
N GLN A 228 28.89 -10.98 -39.39
CA GLN A 228 30.13 -11.57 -39.90
C GLN A 228 30.09 -11.78 -41.42
N ASP A 229 28.99 -12.32 -41.95
CA ASP A 229 28.83 -12.54 -43.38
C ASP A 229 28.87 -11.23 -44.17
N THR A 230 28.30 -10.16 -43.61
CA THR A 230 28.35 -8.82 -44.23
C THR A 230 29.77 -8.23 -44.21
N ALA A 231 30.52 -8.46 -43.13
CA ALA A 231 31.92 -8.03 -43.01
C ALA A 231 32.86 -8.80 -43.96
N VAL A 232 32.67 -10.12 -44.10
CA VAL A 232 33.47 -10.95 -45.02
C VAL A 232 33.17 -10.60 -46.48
N ASN A 233 31.90 -10.43 -46.84
CA ASN A 233 31.53 -10.06 -48.21
C ASN A 233 32.04 -8.68 -48.62
N SER A 234 32.04 -7.69 -47.71
CA SER A 234 32.59 -6.36 -47.97
C SER A 234 34.13 -6.37 -48.08
N ALA A 235 34.81 -7.20 -47.29
CA ALA A 235 36.24 -7.41 -47.40
C ALA A 235 36.63 -8.08 -48.73
N GLN A 236 35.89 -9.12 -49.15
CA GLN A 236 36.13 -9.81 -50.42
C GLN A 236 35.90 -8.89 -51.63
N LYS A 237 34.85 -8.08 -51.58
CA LYS A 237 34.55 -7.11 -52.64
C LYS A 237 35.63 -6.04 -52.78
N THR A 238 36.22 -5.61 -51.66
CA THR A 238 37.32 -4.64 -51.63
C THR A 238 38.64 -5.24 -52.11
N ALA A 239 38.88 -6.53 -51.80
CA ALA A 239 40.04 -7.26 -52.31
C ALA A 239 39.96 -7.45 -53.84
N GLN A 240 38.78 -7.81 -54.37
CA GLN A 240 38.55 -7.91 -55.81
C GLN A 240 38.74 -6.58 -56.52
N SER A 241 38.14 -5.50 -56.02
CA SER A 241 38.29 -4.18 -56.66
C SER A 241 39.74 -3.68 -56.67
N LYS A 242 40.53 -4.01 -55.64
CA LYS A 242 41.96 -3.68 -55.61
C LYS A 242 42.77 -4.51 -56.59
N PHE A 243 42.46 -5.79 -56.74
CA PHE A 243 43.12 -6.66 -57.71
C PHE A 243 42.82 -6.24 -59.15
N ASP A 244 41.57 -5.92 -59.46
CA ASP A 244 41.16 -5.40 -60.78
C ASP A 244 41.88 -4.09 -61.10
N SER A 245 41.97 -3.17 -60.13
CA SER A 245 42.70 -1.90 -60.30
C SER A 245 44.21 -2.06 -60.52
N LEU A 246 44.80 -3.17 -60.07
CA LEU A 246 46.23 -3.45 -60.27
C LEU A 246 46.50 -4.12 -61.62
N LEU A 247 45.54 -4.87 -62.17
CA LEU A 247 45.64 -5.46 -63.51
C LEU A 247 45.51 -4.40 -64.61
N GLU A 248 44.70 -3.37 -64.40
CA GLU A 248 44.56 -2.25 -65.35
C GLU A 248 45.77 -1.30 -65.38
N GLY A 249 46.65 -1.35 -64.38
CA GLY A 249 47.85 -0.50 -64.29
C GLY A 249 49.12 -1.08 -64.95
N VAL A 250 49.07 -2.24 -65.61
CA VAL A 250 50.25 -2.93 -66.20
C VAL A 250 50.30 -2.85 -67.74
N HIS A 251 49.34 -2.19 -68.38
CA HIS A 251 49.38 -1.86 -69.81
C HIS A 251 49.56 -0.35 -70.04
N GLU A 252 50.71 0.18 -69.66
CA GLU A 252 51.32 1.38 -70.26
C GLU A 252 52.82 1.15 -70.48
#